data_AF-A0AAE2R910-F1
#
_entry.id   AF-A0AAE2R910-F1
#
_cell.length_a   1.000
_cell.length_b   1.000
_cell.length_c   1.000
_cell.angle_alpha   90.00
_cell.angle_beta   90.00
_cell.angle_gamma   90.00
#
_symmetry.space_group_name_H-M   'P 1'
#
loop_
_entity.id
_entity.type
_entity.pdbx_description
1 polymer ?
#
loop_
_entity_poly.entity_id
_entity_poly.type
_entity_poly.pdbx_seq_one_letter_code
_entity_poly.pdbx_strand_id
1 'polypeptide(L)' 'MIDNDRITYFNLYLNALLDALDEGHDIRGYFAWSLMDNFEWGRGYSKRFGLVYVDYPTLQRIPKQSYHWLSDVIAANAL' A
#
# COMPACT_ATOMS: atom_id res chain seq x y z
N MET A 1 -10.10 -6.94 -6.10
CA MET A 1 -10.20 -7.58 -4.77
C MET A 1 -10.39 -6.48 -3.73
N ILE A 2 -11.38 -6.60 -2.84
CA ILE A 2 -11.68 -5.59 -1.81
C ILE A 2 -10.70 -5.72 -0.65
N ASP A 3 -10.10 -4.62 -0.21
CA ASP A 3 -9.16 -4.56 0.92
C ASP A 3 -9.16 -3.20 1.63
N ASN A 4 -10.36 -2.71 1.98
CA ASN A 4 -10.59 -1.38 2.57
C ASN A 4 -9.74 -1.09 3.81
N ASP A 5 -9.44 -2.09 4.64
CA ASP A 5 -8.57 -1.91 5.82
C ASP A 5 -7.17 -1.39 5.44
N ARG A 6 -6.66 -1.80 4.27
CA ARG A 6 -5.37 -1.33 3.75
C ARG A 6 -5.47 0.12 3.26
N ILE A 7 -6.58 0.49 2.63
CA ILE A 7 -6.84 1.89 2.25
C ILE A 7 -6.89 2.76 3.51
N THR A 8 -7.65 2.34 4.52
CA THR A 8 -7.71 3.03 5.82
C THR A 8 -6.33 3.16 6.46
N TYR A 9 -5.52 2.09 6.42
CA TYR A 9 -4.14 2.11 6.90
C TYR A 9 -3.30 3.15 6.14
N PHE A 10 -3.27 3.14 4.81
CA PHE A 10 -2.50 4.11 4.04
C PHE A 10 -2.98 5.53 4.27
N ASN A 11 -4.30 5.76 4.25
CA ASN A 11 -4.86 7.09 4.49
C ASN A 11 -4.44 7.63 5.87
N LEU A 12 -4.48 6.81 6.92
CA LEU A 12 -4.06 7.21 8.26
C LEU A 12 -2.58 7.63 8.30
N TYR A 13 -1.68 6.79 7.76
CA TYR A 13 -0.25 7.07 7.83
C TYR A 13 0.21 8.15 6.87
N LEU A 14 -0.43 8.31 5.71
CA LEU A 14 -0.13 9.42 4.80
C LEU A 14 -0.57 10.76 5.41
N ASN A 15 -1.73 10.83 6.08
CA ASN A 15 -2.11 12.05 6.82
C ASN A 15 -1.11 12.38 7.93
N ALA A 16 -0.64 11.38 8.69
CA ALA A 16 0.39 11.61 9.71
C ALA A 16 1.73 12.12 9.12
N LEU A 17 2.07 11.73 7.89
CA LEU A 17 3.24 12.27 7.19
C LEU A 17 3.02 13.71 6.72
N LEU A 18 1.79 14.06 6.31
CA LEU A 18 1.44 15.44 5.97
C LEU A 18 1.53 16.34 7.22
N ASP A 19 1.02 15.89 8.37
CA ASP A 19 1.15 16.63 9.64
C ASP A 19 2.63 16.88 9.97
N ALA A 20 3.49 15.86 9.83
CA ALA A 20 4.93 16.01 10.07
C ALA A 20 5.63 16.94 9.06
N LEU A 21 5.17 16.97 7.80
CA LEU A 21 5.65 17.93 6.80
C LEU A 21 5.26 19.36 7.18
N ASP A 22 4.03 19.57 7.65
CA ASP A 22 3.53 20.88 8.11
C ASP A 22 4.27 21.38 9.36
N GLU A 23 4.74 20.47 10.21
CA GLU A 23 5.63 20.76 11.35
C GLU A 23 7.08 21.09 10.94
N GLY A 24 7.42 20.95 9.65
CA GLY A 24 8.72 21.33 9.08
C GLY A 24 9.76 20.21 9.05
N HIS A 25 9.37 18.94 9.20
CA HIS A 25 10.28 17.81 9.05
C HIS A 25 10.63 17.53 7.58
N ASP A 26 11.90 17.20 7.30
CA ASP A 26 12.39 16.88 5.94
C ASP A 26 12.01 15.43 5.54
N ILE A 27 10.80 15.26 5.01
CA ILE A 27 10.29 13.98 4.48
C ILE A 27 10.23 14.08 2.96
N ARG A 28 10.94 13.18 2.26
CA ARG A 28 11.14 13.26 0.80
C ARG A 28 10.40 12.20 0.00
N GLY A 29 9.71 11.28 0.66
CA GLY A 29 8.97 10.23 -0.04
C GLY A 29 8.42 9.17 0.88
N TYR A 30 7.48 8.40 0.33
CA TYR A 30 6.83 7.27 0.96
C TYR A 30 6.86 6.07 0.01
N PHE A 31 7.22 4.89 0.53
CA PHE A 31 7.23 3.65 -0.23
C PHE A 31 6.29 2.65 0.42
N ALA A 32 5.24 2.27 -0.30
CA ALA A 32 4.30 1.26 0.17
C ALA A 32 4.95 -0.12 0.20
N TRP A 33 4.98 -0.74 1.37
CA TRP A 33 5.27 -2.18 1.50
C TRP A 33 3.95 -2.96 1.42
N SER A 34 3.68 -3.72 0.36
CA SER A 34 4.54 -4.03 -0.80
C SER A 34 3.78 -3.91 -2.12
N LEU A 35 4.49 -3.96 -3.25
CA LEU A 35 3.83 -3.95 -4.56
C LEU A 35 2.96 -5.21 -4.76
N MET A 36 3.47 -6.38 -4.42
CA MET A 36 2.77 -7.65 -4.61
C MET A 36 2.89 -8.56 -3.39
N ASP A 37 1.90 -9.44 -3.20
CA ASP A 37 1.96 -10.50 -2.21
C ASP A 37 3.21 -11.35 -2.45
N ASN A 38 3.95 -11.64 -1.38
CA ASN A 38 5.25 -12.29 -1.42
C ASN A 38 5.42 -13.25 -0.24
N PHE A 39 6.60 -13.87 -0.16
CA PHE A 39 6.99 -14.70 0.98
C PHE A 39 7.34 -13.80 2.17
N GLU A 40 6.48 -13.77 3.18
CA GLU A 40 6.62 -12.90 4.36
C GLU A 40 7.38 -13.61 5.50
N TRP A 41 8.62 -13.99 5.22
CA TRP A 41 9.58 -14.50 6.21
C TRP A 41 9.02 -15.62 7.10
N GLY A 42 9.07 -15.46 8.43
CA GLY A 42 8.56 -16.44 9.39
C GLY A 42 7.05 -16.72 9.28
N ARG A 43 6.31 -15.93 8.50
CA ARG A 43 4.88 -16.16 8.21
C ARG A 43 4.64 -16.87 6.88
N GLY A 44 5.67 -17.08 6.08
CA GLY A 44 5.56 -17.62 4.72
C GLY A 44 4.52 -16.86 3.89
N TYR A 45 3.69 -17.59 3.15
CA TYR A 45 2.66 -16.99 2.29
C TYR A 45 1.31 -16.73 2.97
N SER A 46 1.23 -16.91 4.30
CA SER A 46 -0.03 -16.74 5.06
C SER A 46 -0.44 -15.27 5.22
N LYS A 47 0.51 -14.33 5.08
CA LYS A 47 0.26 -12.89 5.09
C LYS A 47 0.45 -12.29 3.71
N ARG A 48 -0.35 -11.26 3.44
CA ARG A 48 -0.52 -10.66 2.11
C ARG A 48 -0.39 -9.14 2.22
N PHE A 49 0.84 -8.64 2.03
CA PHE A 49 1.17 -7.21 2.11
C PHE A 49 1.03 -6.46 0.77
N GLY A 50 0.83 -7.15 -0.34
CA GLY A 50 0.82 -6.53 -1.65
C GLY A 50 -0.37 -5.61 -1.88
N LEU A 51 -0.16 -4.56 -2.69
CA LEU A 51 -1.22 -3.87 -3.43
C LEU A 51 -1.79 -4.77 -4.53
N VAL A 52 -0.99 -5.72 -5.03
CA VAL A 52 -1.37 -6.73 -6.01
C VAL A 52 -1.46 -8.09 -5.33
N TYR A 53 -2.63 -8.72 -5.43
CA TYR A 53 -2.79 -10.12 -5.06
C TYR A 53 -2.10 -11.01 -6.09
N VAL A 54 -1.35 -12.00 -5.60
CA VAL A 54 -0.77 -13.06 -6.43
C VAL A 54 -1.51 -14.35 -6.14
N ASP A 55 -2.12 -14.91 -7.19
CA ASP A 55 -2.67 -16.27 -7.15
C ASP A 55 -1.52 -17.26 -7.31
N TYR A 56 -1.04 -17.85 -6.23
CA TYR A 56 0.19 -18.65 -6.27
C TYR A 56 0.15 -19.87 -7.21
N PRO A 57 -0.95 -20.64 -7.33
CA PRO A 57 -1.06 -21.72 -8.30
C PRO A 57 -0.90 -21.29 -9.76
N THR A 58 -1.46 -20.15 -10.15
CA THR A 58 -1.49 -19.71 -11.56
C THR A 58 -0.50 -18.58 -11.88
N LEU A 59 0.05 -17.95 -10.85
CA LEU A 59 0.83 -16.72 -10.89
C LEU A 59 0.06 -15.52 -11.47
N GLN A 60 -1.27 -15.55 -11.50
CA GLN A 60 -2.05 -14.40 -11.94
C GLN A 60 -1.84 -13.23 -10.96
N ARG A 61 -1.68 -12.01 -11.52
CA ARG A 61 -1.57 -10.75 -10.76
C ARG A 61 -2.91 -10.02 -10.82
N ILE A 62 -3.49 -9.76 -9.66
CA ILE A 62 -4.81 -9.15 -9.53
C ILE A 62 -4.68 -7.90 -8.64
N PRO A 63 -4.71 -6.68 -9.22
CA PRO A 63 -4.73 -5.45 -8.44
C PRO A 63 -5.88 -5.44 -7.41
N LYS A 64 -5.55 -5.03 -6.19
CA LYS A 64 -6.54 -4.83 -5.11
C LYS A 64 -7.12 -3.41 -5.22
N GLN A 65 -8.17 -3.09 -4.46
CA GLN A 65 -8.73 -1.74 -4.45
C GLN A 65 -7.72 -0.72 -3.95
N SER A 66 -6.90 -1.08 -2.95
CA SER A 66 -5.79 -0.25 -2.47
C SER A 66 -4.77 0.12 -3.54
N TYR A 67 -4.55 -0.73 -4.57
CA TYR A 67 -3.69 -0.41 -5.70
C TYR A 67 -4.23 0.79 -6.49
N HIS A 68 -5.51 0.73 -6.85
CA HIS A 68 -6.16 1.80 -7.61
C HIS A 68 -6.25 3.08 -6.80
N TRP A 69 -6.65 2.97 -5.53
CA TRP A 69 -6.70 4.11 -4.62
C TRP A 69 -5.34 4.80 -4.48
N LEU A 70 -4.24 4.06 -4.24
CA LEU A 70 -2.91 4.65 -4.12
C LEU A 70 -2.43 5.23 -5.46
N SER A 71 -2.79 4.60 -6.59
CA SER A 71 -2.52 5.15 -7.93
C SER A 71 -3.18 6.51 -8.14
N ASP A 72 -4.43 6.67 -7.69
CA ASP A 72 -5.17 7.93 -7.81
C ASP A 72 -4.57 9.02 -6.91
N VAL A 73 -4.20 8.67 -5.67
CA VAL A 73 -3.46 9.57 -4.75
C VAL A 73 -2.14 10.04 -5.35
N ILE A 74 -1.35 9.13 -5.94
CA ILE A 74 -0.08 9.46 -6.60
C ILE A 74 -0.33 10.37 -7.81
N ALA A 75 -1.34 10.06 -8.63
CA ALA A 75 -1.67 10.85 -9.81
C ALA A 75 -2.14 12.27 -9.46
N ALA A 76 -2.90 12.42 -8.38
CA ALA A 76 -3.33 13.71 -7.84
C ALA A 76 -2.20 14.44 -7.09
N ASN A 77 -1.17 13.71 -6.64
CA ASN A 77 -0.17 14.17 -5.67
C ASN A 77 -0.82 14.82 -4.43
N ALA A 78 -1.92 14.23 -3.97
CA ALA A 78 -2.75 14.71 -2.88
C ALA A 78 -3.57 13.55 -2.29
N LEU A 79 -3.94 13.69 -1.01
CA LEU A 79 -4.93 12.83 -0.35
C LEU A 79 -6.34 13.38 -0.53
#